data_AF-A0A314XQ56-F1
#
_entry.id   AF-A0A314XQ56-F1
#
_cell.length_a   1.000
_cell.length_b   1.000
_cell.length_c   1.000
_cell.angle_alpha   90.00
_cell.angle_beta   90.00
_cell.angle_gamma   90.00
#
_symmetry.space_group_name_H-M   'P 1'
#
loop_
_entity.id
_entity.type
_entity.pdbx_description
1 polymer ?
#
loop_
_entity_poly.entity_id
_entity_poly.type
_entity_poly.pdbx_seq_one_letter_code
_entity_poly.pdbx_strand_id
1 'polypeptide(L)'
;MAKGADSPSIPPVWARELLNARDPPTITLPPYEYEQLLDSEGSFIIDQSDMAQRSFYFGPQQITVHRKHLPPHLSTCSSFELITACVWKCRTLSLRLNPKDTVRLSCIIIACGKRMDDFVSPWDSTAMQWVPRLSFQR
;
A
#
# COMPACT_ATOMS: atom_id res chain seq x y z
N MET A 1 13.63 16.24 4.88
CA MET A 1 13.96 17.68 4.99
C MET A 1 14.66 18.09 3.70
N ALA A 2 14.09 19.03 2.94
CA ALA A 2 14.77 19.63 1.79
C ALA A 2 15.92 20.50 2.32
N LYS A 3 17.13 20.34 1.78
CA LYS A 3 18.37 20.99 2.27
C LYS A 3 18.46 22.50 1.98
N GLY A 4 17.33 23.20 1.81
CA GLY A 4 17.32 24.64 1.51
C GLY A 4 18.03 25.00 0.20
N ALA A 5 18.00 24.11 -0.80
CA ALA A 5 18.52 24.42 -2.13
C ALA A 5 17.54 25.31 -2.91
N ASP A 6 18.04 26.37 -3.54
CA ASP A 6 17.25 27.39 -4.26
C ASP A 6 16.49 26.83 -5.48
N SER A 7 16.92 25.68 -6.00
CA SER A 7 16.26 24.98 -7.10
C SER A 7 16.46 23.47 -6.97
N PRO A 8 15.47 22.64 -7.36
CA PRO A 8 15.63 21.19 -7.35
C PRO A 8 16.75 20.78 -8.31
N SER A 9 17.57 19.79 -7.91
CA SER A 9 18.66 19.28 -8.75
C SER A 9 18.16 18.61 -10.03
N ILE A 10 16.88 18.25 -10.07
CA ILE A 10 16.22 17.68 -11.23
C ILE A 10 14.96 18.51 -11.49
N PRO A 11 14.82 19.16 -12.66
CA PRO A 11 13.67 20.00 -12.92
C PRO A 11 12.39 19.15 -12.96
N PRO A 12 11.28 19.63 -12.39
CA PRO A 12 10.01 18.94 -12.49
C PRO A 12 9.59 18.89 -13.97
N VAL A 13 9.38 17.68 -14.49
CA VAL A 13 8.87 17.48 -15.85
C VAL A 13 7.39 17.18 -15.77
N TRP A 14 6.58 18.03 -16.41
CA TRP A 14 5.15 17.84 -16.50
C TRP A 14 4.81 17.02 -17.75
N ALA A 15 4.90 15.69 -17.64
CA ALA A 15 4.63 14.75 -18.74
C ALA A 15 3.50 13.77 -18.39
N ARG A 16 2.31 14.30 -18.07
CA ARG A 16 1.14 13.50 -17.66
C ARG A 16 0.57 12.65 -18.79
N GLU A 17 0.85 13.02 -20.03
CA GLU A 17 0.49 12.26 -21.24
C GLU A 17 1.08 10.84 -21.25
N LEU A 18 2.17 10.60 -20.52
CA LEU A 18 2.74 9.26 -20.34
C LEU A 18 1.82 8.31 -19.56
N LEU A 19 0.86 8.86 -18.79
CA LEU A 19 -0.12 8.12 -18.02
C LEU A 19 -1.48 8.01 -18.74
N ASN A 20 -1.58 8.50 -19.97
CA ASN A 20 -2.81 8.36 -20.75
C ASN A 20 -3.11 6.88 -21.02
N ALA A 21 -4.39 6.54 -20.99
CA ALA A 21 -4.84 5.21 -21.40
C ALA A 21 -4.50 4.95 -22.88
N ARG A 22 -4.36 3.67 -23.23
CA ARG A 22 -4.25 3.25 -24.63
C ARG A 22 -5.55 3.57 -25.38
N ASP A 23 -5.45 3.76 -26.69
CA ASP A 23 -6.59 3.89 -27.59
C ASP A 23 -6.60 2.72 -28.60
N PRO A 24 -7.58 1.79 -28.54
CA PRO A 24 -8.68 1.73 -27.57
C PRO A 24 -8.23 1.27 -26.18
N PRO A 25 -8.96 1.65 -25.10
CA PRO A 25 -8.63 1.24 -23.74
C PRO A 25 -8.76 -0.27 -23.61
N THR A 26 -7.67 -0.94 -23.23
CA THR A 26 -7.63 -2.39 -23.04
C THR A 26 -7.47 -2.70 -21.56
N ILE A 27 -8.51 -3.25 -20.93
CA ILE A 27 -8.47 -3.72 -19.55
C ILE A 27 -8.09 -5.21 -19.56
N THR A 28 -6.88 -5.54 -19.12
CA THR A 28 -6.39 -6.94 -19.10
C THR A 28 -6.81 -7.68 -17.83
N LEU A 29 -7.01 -6.97 -16.72
CA LEU A 29 -7.41 -7.53 -15.44
C LEU A 29 -8.59 -6.74 -14.87
N PRO A 30 -9.67 -7.38 -14.42
CA PRO A 30 -10.76 -6.69 -13.75
C PRO A 30 -10.23 -5.94 -12.50
N PRO A 31 -10.59 -4.67 -12.32
CA PRO A 31 -10.04 -3.86 -11.24
C PRO A 31 -10.79 -4.14 -9.93
N TYR A 32 -10.42 -5.23 -9.25
CA TYR A 32 -10.97 -5.59 -7.94
C TYR A 32 -10.78 -4.47 -6.89
N GLU A 33 -9.80 -3.59 -7.08
CA GLU A 33 -9.55 -2.43 -6.22
C GLU A 33 -10.72 -1.43 -6.14
N TYR A 34 -11.51 -1.28 -7.22
CA TYR A 34 -12.69 -0.40 -7.26
C TYR A 34 -14.01 -1.15 -7.10
N GLU A 35 -13.96 -2.45 -6.82
CA GLU A 35 -15.16 -3.22 -6.51
C GLU A 35 -15.76 -2.71 -5.20
N GLN A 36 -16.89 -2.02 -5.32
CA GLN A 36 -17.65 -1.53 -4.20
C GLN A 36 -18.31 -2.73 -3.53
N LEU A 37 -17.79 -3.12 -2.36
CA LEU A 37 -18.46 -4.12 -1.54
C LEU A 37 -19.77 -3.48 -1.09
N LEU A 38 -20.89 -3.93 -1.68
CA LEU A 38 -22.20 -3.65 -1.13
C LEU A 38 -22.15 -4.05 0.34
N ASP A 39 -22.45 -3.10 1.23
CA ASP A 39 -22.49 -3.33 2.66
C ASP A 39 -23.31 -4.60 2.91
N SER A 40 -22.63 -5.70 3.24
CA SER A 40 -23.30 -6.86 3.81
C SER A 40 -24.00 -6.34 5.06
N GLU A 41 -25.29 -6.64 5.20
CA GLU A 41 -26.12 -6.15 6.30
C GLU A 41 -25.35 -6.21 7.63
N GLY A 42 -25.00 -5.03 8.16
CA GLY A 42 -24.08 -4.91 9.29
C GLY A 42 -22.71 -4.31 8.95
N SER A 43 -22.65 -3.32 8.04
CA SER A 43 -21.49 -2.44 7.88
C SER A 43 -20.97 -2.07 9.27
N PHE A 44 -19.72 -2.43 9.56
CA PHE A 44 -19.06 -2.11 10.82
C PHE A 44 -18.76 -0.61 10.80
N ILE A 45 -19.78 0.21 11.08
CA ILE A 45 -19.68 1.67 11.12
C ILE A 45 -18.81 2.00 12.34
N ILE A 46 -17.52 2.16 12.10
CA ILE A 46 -16.60 2.71 13.09
C ILE A 46 -17.00 4.18 13.23
N ASP A 47 -17.54 4.55 14.38
CA ASP A 47 -17.77 5.95 14.73
C ASP A 47 -16.42 6.68 14.69
N GLN A 48 -16.27 7.55 13.70
CA GLN A 48 -15.01 8.28 13.48
C GLN A 48 -14.73 9.28 14.61
N SER A 49 -15.75 9.67 15.37
CA SER A 49 -15.62 10.68 16.42
C SER A 49 -14.90 10.17 17.69
N ASP A 50 -14.87 8.86 17.92
CA ASP A 50 -14.21 8.23 19.08
C ASP A 50 -12.85 7.59 18.74
N MET A 51 -12.29 7.91 17.56
CA MET A 51 -11.04 7.29 17.11
C MET A 51 -9.81 7.94 17.76
N ALA A 52 -9.14 7.20 18.65
CA ALA A 52 -7.85 7.61 19.18
C ALA A 52 -6.71 7.44 18.16
N GLN A 53 -6.01 8.52 17.83
CA GLN A 53 -4.78 8.46 17.04
C GLN A 53 -3.59 8.08 17.93
N ARG A 54 -2.86 7.01 17.56
CA ARG A 54 -1.63 6.55 18.25
C ARG A 54 -0.54 6.26 17.23
N SER A 55 0.70 6.53 17.61
CA SER A 55 1.88 6.24 16.79
C SER A 55 2.73 5.15 17.44
N PHE A 56 3.20 4.21 16.64
CA PHE A 56 4.10 3.14 17.06
C PHE A 56 5.42 3.24 16.29
N TYR A 57 6.52 2.93 16.97
CA TYR A 57 7.85 2.90 16.35
C TYR A 57 8.33 1.46 16.22
N PHE A 58 8.80 1.11 15.02
CA PHE A 58 9.38 -0.20 14.71
C PHE A 58 10.85 -0.04 14.32
N GLY A 59 11.73 -0.36 15.27
CA GLY A 59 13.18 -0.34 15.08
C GLY A 59 13.72 -1.62 14.43
N PRO A 60 14.97 -1.60 13.93
CA PRO A 60 15.60 -2.75 13.28
C PRO A 60 15.59 -4.02 14.15
N GLN A 61 15.86 -3.88 15.45
CA GLN A 61 15.87 -5.02 16.38
C GLN A 61 14.49 -5.68 16.49
N GLN A 62 13.43 -4.88 16.61
CA GLN A 62 12.05 -5.37 16.71
C GLN A 62 11.65 -6.08 15.42
N ILE A 63 11.98 -5.51 14.26
CA ILE A 63 11.75 -6.12 12.95
C ILE A 63 12.47 -7.47 12.85
N THR A 64 13.74 -7.55 13.28
CA THR A 64 14.51 -8.80 13.27
C THR A 64 13.88 -9.86 14.18
N VAL A 65 13.39 -9.50 15.37
CA VAL A 65 12.69 -10.43 16.27
C VAL A 65 11.41 -10.95 15.59
N HIS A 66 10.60 -10.05 15.01
CA HIS A 66 9.39 -10.47 14.30
C HIS A 66 9.70 -11.41 13.12
N ARG A 67 10.78 -11.15 12.37
CA ARG A 67 11.22 -12.04 11.29
C ARG A 67 11.59 -13.44 11.76
N LYS A 68 12.17 -13.60 12.96
CA LYS A 68 12.52 -14.92 13.52
C LYS A 68 11.30 -15.79 13.84
N HIS A 69 10.15 -15.17 14.07
CA HIS A 69 8.90 -15.90 14.30
C HIS A 69 8.20 -16.33 13.01
N LEU A 70 8.70 -15.90 11.84
CA LEU A 70 8.13 -16.30 10.56
C LEU A 70 8.68 -17.65 10.12
N PRO A 71 7.88 -18.45 9.42
CA PRO A 71 8.36 -19.60 8.69
C PRO A 71 9.52 -19.24 7.74
N PRO A 72 10.46 -20.16 7.47
CA PRO A 72 11.61 -19.89 6.59
C PRO A 72 11.23 -19.35 5.21
N HIS A 73 10.11 -19.83 4.66
CA HIS A 73 9.61 -19.42 3.34
C HIS A 73 9.08 -17.97 3.31
N LEU A 74 8.77 -17.36 4.46
CA LEU A 74 8.33 -15.95 4.58
C LEU A 74 9.43 -15.04 5.12
N SER A 75 10.63 -15.57 5.38
CA SER A 75 11.75 -14.81 5.93
C SER A 75 12.30 -13.75 4.97
N THR A 76 11.99 -13.87 3.67
CA THR A 76 12.41 -12.95 2.59
C THR A 76 11.51 -11.72 2.45
N CYS A 77 10.44 -11.58 3.25
CA CYS A 77 9.53 -10.44 3.16
C CYS A 77 10.20 -9.09 3.51
N SER A 78 9.74 -8.04 2.86
CA SER A 78 10.14 -6.67 3.18
C SER A 78 9.68 -6.26 4.58
N SER A 79 10.37 -5.30 5.19
CA SER A 79 9.95 -4.75 6.48
C SER A 79 8.55 -4.13 6.40
N PHE A 80 8.21 -3.54 5.25
CA PHE A 80 6.89 -2.99 4.97
C PHE A 80 5.81 -4.06 5.03
N GLU A 81 5.97 -5.18 4.31
CA GLU A 81 5.00 -6.29 4.32
C GLU A 81 4.84 -6.88 5.71
N LEU A 82 5.95 -7.08 6.43
CA LEU A 82 5.92 -7.64 7.79
C LEU A 82 5.14 -6.77 8.77
N ILE A 83 5.46 -5.47 8.83
CA ILE A 83 4.79 -4.54 9.72
C ILE A 83 3.32 -4.40 9.32
N THR A 84 3.05 -4.30 8.03
CA THR A 84 1.70 -4.16 7.49
C THR A 84 0.82 -5.37 7.81
N ALA A 85 1.34 -6.59 7.65
CA ALA A 85 0.63 -7.82 8.02
C ALA A 85 0.39 -7.90 9.53
N CYS A 86 1.38 -7.50 10.34
CA CYS A 86 1.25 -7.44 11.80
C CYS A 86 0.15 -6.46 12.23
N VAL A 87 0.19 -5.22 11.72
CA VAL A 87 -0.81 -4.18 12.00
C VAL A 87 -2.20 -4.63 11.55
N TRP A 88 -2.30 -5.22 10.35
CA TRP A 88 -3.57 -5.74 9.84
C TRP A 88 -4.14 -6.82 10.77
N LYS A 89 -3.34 -7.81 11.17
CA LYS A 89 -3.75 -8.86 12.11
C LYS A 89 -4.15 -8.30 13.47
N CYS A 90 -3.38 -7.35 14.01
CA CYS A 90 -3.72 -6.70 15.28
C CYS A 90 -5.02 -5.90 15.17
N ARG A 91 -5.25 -5.19 14.06
CA ARG A 91 -6.46 -4.40 13.83
C ARG A 91 -7.70 -5.30 13.72
N THR A 92 -7.63 -6.39 12.96
CA THR A 92 -8.76 -7.32 12.83
C THR A 92 -9.12 -7.98 14.16
N LEU A 93 -8.13 -8.37 14.96
CA LEU A 93 -8.35 -8.90 16.30
C LEU A 93 -8.92 -7.85 17.27
N SER A 94 -8.40 -6.63 17.24
CA SER A 94 -8.88 -5.52 18.08
C SER A 94 -10.33 -5.16 17.82
N LEU A 95 -10.75 -5.16 16.55
CA LEU A 95 -12.11 -4.82 16.15
C LEU A 95 -13.09 -5.99 16.29
N ARG A 96 -12.61 -7.20 16.63
CA ARG A 96 -13.42 -8.41 16.81
C ARG A 96 -14.37 -8.68 15.62
N LEU A 97 -13.87 -8.46 14.41
CA LEU A 97 -14.64 -8.65 13.18
C LEU A 97 -15.08 -10.11 13.03
N ASN A 98 -16.21 -10.34 12.35
CA ASN A 98 -16.69 -11.70 12.14
C ASN A 98 -15.69 -12.44 11.23
N PRO A 99 -15.35 -13.71 11.51
CA PRO A 99 -14.50 -14.50 10.63
C PRO A 99 -15.00 -14.62 9.19
N LYS A 100 -16.30 -14.38 8.95
CA LYS A 100 -16.90 -14.36 7.61
C LYS A 100 -16.74 -13.02 6.89
N ASP A 101 -16.35 -11.97 7.59
CA ASP A 101 -16.20 -10.64 7.02
C ASP A 101 -14.90 -10.56 6.23
N THR A 102 -14.98 -9.98 5.03
CA THR A 102 -13.81 -9.74 4.20
C THR A 102 -13.16 -8.42 4.60
N VAL A 103 -11.98 -8.50 5.22
CA VAL A 103 -11.19 -7.30 5.56
C VAL A 103 -10.21 -7.00 4.44
N ARG A 104 -10.27 -5.79 3.92
CA ARG A 104 -9.35 -5.30 2.89
C ARG A 104 -8.32 -4.35 3.49
N LEU A 105 -7.11 -4.45 2.98
CA LEU A 105 -6.01 -3.53 3.24
C LEU A 105 -5.62 -2.90 1.91
N SER A 106 -5.52 -1.57 1.89
CA SER A 106 -5.06 -0.82 0.73
C SER A 106 -3.73 -0.15 1.09
N CYS A 107 -2.71 -0.26 0.24
CA CYS A 107 -1.48 0.52 0.32
C CYS A 107 -1.17 1.31 -0.96
N ILE A 108 -0.74 2.56 -0.79
CA ILE A 108 -0.31 3.41 -1.91
C ILE A 108 1.09 2.95 -2.32
N ILE A 109 1.28 2.64 -3.60
CA ILE A 109 2.61 2.38 -4.17
C ILE A 109 2.94 3.49 -5.16
N ILE A 110 4.16 3.99 -5.05
CA ILE A 110 4.69 4.98 -5.98
C ILE A 110 5.34 4.22 -7.14
N ALA A 111 4.71 4.25 -8.30
CA ALA A 111 5.28 3.70 -9.52
C ALA A 111 6.31 4.69 -10.08
N CYS A 112 7.52 4.68 -9.52
CA CYS A 112 8.66 5.34 -10.13
C CYS A 112 9.32 4.39 -11.14
N GLY A 113 9.11 4.64 -12.44
CA GLY A 113 9.55 3.79 -13.54
C GLY A 113 11.03 3.42 -13.47
N LYS A 114 11.30 2.12 -13.32
CA LYS A 114 12.49 1.49 -13.89
C LYS A 114 12.26 1.44 -15.40
N ARG A 115 13.07 2.17 -16.17
CA ARG A 115 12.95 2.18 -17.63
C ARG A 115 13.46 0.88 -18.23
N MET A 116 12.70 0.40 -19.20
CA MET A 116 13.22 -0.34 -20.36
C MET A 116 13.89 0.73 -21.23
N ASP A 117 15.22 0.73 -21.21
CA ASP A 117 16.21 1.46 -22.03
C ASP A 117 16.05 2.99 -22.28
N ASP A 118 17.10 3.72 -21.89
CA ASP A 118 17.47 5.09 -22.26
C ASP A 118 16.43 6.19 -22.15
N PHE A 119 16.19 6.68 -20.92
CA PHE A 119 15.89 8.10 -20.71
C PHE A 119 16.15 8.46 -19.24
N VAL A 120 16.55 9.69 -18.92
CA VAL A 120 16.73 10.20 -17.54
C VAL A 120 15.35 10.61 -16.99
N SER A 121 14.91 10.15 -15.80
CA SER A 121 13.56 10.45 -15.25
C SER A 121 13.60 11.33 -14.00
N PRO A 122 13.22 12.62 -14.11
CA PRO A 122 12.82 13.49 -13.00
C PRO A 122 11.35 13.28 -12.63
N TRP A 123 11.05 13.07 -11.35
CA TRP A 123 9.69 12.83 -10.84
C TRP A 123 9.07 14.12 -10.28
N ASP A 124 7.84 14.43 -10.68
CA ASP A 124 6.85 15.20 -9.89
C ASP A 124 5.41 14.88 -10.38
N SER A 125 5.10 13.60 -10.49
CA SER A 125 3.72 13.12 -10.65
C SER A 125 3.58 11.78 -9.96
N THR A 126 2.76 11.74 -8.92
CA THR A 126 2.44 10.50 -8.23
C THR A 126 1.60 9.62 -9.15
N ALA A 127 2.23 8.66 -9.82
CA ALA A 127 1.53 7.48 -10.32
C ALA A 127 1.32 6.54 -9.12
N MET A 128 0.18 6.68 -8.45
CA MET A 128 -0.27 5.73 -7.44
C MET A 128 -0.85 4.52 -8.16
N GLN A 129 -0.14 3.40 -8.15
CA GLN A 129 -0.71 2.13 -8.58
C GLN A 129 -0.97 1.29 -7.33
N TRP A 130 -2.17 0.76 -7.18
CA TRP A 130 -2.51 -0.15 -6.08
C TRP A 130 -2.18 -1.58 -6.53
N VAL A 131 -1.55 -2.38 -5.68
CA VAL A 131 -1.28 -3.81 -5.95
C VAL A 131 -2.40 -4.65 -5.33
N PRO A 132 -2.88 -5.71 -6.01
CA PRO A 132 -3.91 -6.56 -5.46
C PRO A 132 -3.34 -7.48 -4.37
N ARG A 133 -4.07 -7.54 -3.26
CA ARG A 133 -4.37 -8.74 -2.46
C ARG A 133 -3.18 -9.56 -1.94
N LEU A 134 -2.80 -9.33 -0.68
CA LEU A 134 -2.28 -10.38 0.19
C LEU A 134 -3.47 -11.07 0.89
N SER A 135 -4.08 -12.04 0.22
CA SER A 135 -5.07 -12.91 0.87
C SER A 135 -4.33 -14.01 1.61
N PHE A 136 -4.14 -13.83 2.92
CA PHE A 136 -3.77 -14.91 3.82
C PHE A 136 -5.06 -15.46 4.43
N GLN A 137 -5.43 -16.66 4.00
CA GLN A 137 -6.43 -17.46 4.70
C GLN A 137 -5.84 -17.93 6.03
N ARG A 138 -6.69 -17.99 7.05
CA ARG A 138 -6.30 -18.48 8.37
C ARG A 138 -6.02 -19.98 8.35
#